data_AF-A0A497C054-F1
#
_entry.id   AF-A0A497C054-F1
#
_cell.length_a   1.000
_cell.length_b   1.000
_cell.length_c   1.000
_cell.angle_alpha   90.00
_cell.angle_beta   90.00
_cell.angle_gamma   90.00
#
_symmetry.space_group_name_H-M   'P 1'
#
loop_
_entity.id
_entity.type
_entity.pdbx_description
1 polymer ?
#
loop_
_entity_poly.entity_id
_entity_poly.type
_entity_poly.pdbx_seq_one_letter_code
_entity_poly.pdbx_strand_id
1 'polypeptide(L)'
;MYQKALFLYDLTWEDCGHLLKDRRGKEVAAQLIRSVGAISANIEEGYGRGYGKDYAYRLRIAQGEARESRGWYWRGRKLLPAEVLDHRLKLLSEIVAMLVPNIKKQRNYKSK
;
A
#
# COMPACT_ATOMS: atom_id res chain seq x y z
N MET A 1 9.47 3.46 4.89
CA MET A 1 8.06 3.55 4.40
C MET A 1 8.00 3.58 2.88
N TYR A 2 8.50 4.63 2.22
CA TYR A 2 8.49 4.74 0.75
C TYR A 2 9.13 3.53 0.02
N GLN A 3 10.38 3.20 0.37
CA GLN A 3 11.09 2.05 -0.23
C GLN A 3 10.35 0.71 -0.05
N LYS A 4 9.65 0.53 1.09
CA LYS A 4 8.82 -0.66 1.32
C LYS A 4 7.55 -0.66 0.48
N ALA A 5 6.98 0.51 0.18
CA ALA A 5 5.82 0.64 -0.69
C ALA A 5 6.19 0.31 -2.15
N LEU A 6 7.34 0.79 -2.64
CA LEU A 6 7.88 0.41 -3.95
C LEU A 6 8.16 -1.10 -4.02
N PHE A 7 8.87 -1.64 -3.02
CA PHE A 7 9.14 -3.07 -2.97
C PHE A 7 7.85 -3.91 -2.95
N LEU A 8 6.82 -3.47 -2.22
CA LEU A 8 5.51 -4.13 -2.23
C LEU A 8 4.87 -4.08 -3.63
N TYR A 9 5.04 -2.99 -4.38
CA TYR A 9 4.52 -2.88 -5.75
C TYR A 9 5.17 -3.91 -6.67
N ASP A 10 6.49 -4.05 -6.65
CA ASP A 10 7.21 -5.06 -7.44
C ASP A 10 6.74 -6.48 -7.12
N LEU A 11 6.56 -6.79 -5.83
CA LEU A 11 6.00 -8.08 -5.41
C LEU A 11 4.56 -8.27 -5.90
N THR A 12 3.75 -7.21 -5.84
CA THR A 12 2.34 -7.26 -6.27
C THR A 12 2.22 -7.46 -7.78
N TRP A 13 3.16 -6.91 -8.56
CA TRP A 13 3.26 -7.15 -9.99
C TRP A 13 3.40 -8.64 -10.31
N GLU A 14 4.33 -9.32 -9.62
CA GLU A 14 4.50 -10.78 -9.75
C GLU A 14 3.26 -11.55 -9.26
N ASP A 15 2.68 -11.13 -8.13
CA ASP A 15 1.50 -11.77 -7.55
C ASP A 15 0.27 -11.67 -8.49
N CYS A 16 0.15 -10.59 -9.28
CA CYS A 16 -0.88 -10.47 -10.31
C CYS A 16 -0.77 -11.58 -11.37
N GLY A 17 0.43 -12.10 -11.66
CA GLY A 17 0.63 -13.25 -12.54
C GLY A 17 -0.10 -14.52 -12.06
N HIS A 18 -0.26 -14.71 -10.75
CA HIS A 18 -1.07 -15.79 -10.20
C HIS A 18 -2.57 -15.52 -10.37
N LEU A 19 -3.00 -14.31 -10.03
CA LEU A 19 -4.42 -13.92 -10.06
C LEU A 19 -5.00 -13.97 -11.48
N LEU A 20 -4.22 -13.55 -12.47
CA LEU A 20 -4.67 -13.45 -13.87
C LEU A 20 -4.89 -14.81 -14.55
N LYS A 21 -4.41 -15.92 -13.96
CA LYS A 21 -4.65 -17.29 -14.45
C LYS A 21 -6.12 -17.72 -14.33
N ASP A 22 -6.89 -17.06 -13.46
CA ASP A 22 -8.31 -17.33 -13.26
C ASP A 22 -9.16 -16.11 -13.66
N ARG A 23 -10.28 -16.34 -14.36
CA ARG A 23 -11.17 -15.25 -14.79
C ARG A 23 -11.68 -14.40 -13.62
N ARG A 24 -11.90 -15.01 -12.45
CA ARG A 24 -12.33 -14.33 -11.21
C ARG A 24 -11.24 -13.45 -10.62
N GLY A 25 -9.97 -13.78 -10.86
CA GLY A 25 -8.83 -13.04 -10.35
C GLY A 25 -8.50 -11.79 -11.14
N LYS A 26 -9.03 -11.62 -12.37
CA LYS A 26 -8.75 -10.44 -13.22
C LYS A 26 -9.15 -9.11 -12.55
N GLU A 27 -10.36 -9.03 -12.03
CA GLU A 27 -10.83 -7.82 -11.35
C GLU A 27 -10.08 -7.60 -10.03
N VAL A 28 -9.78 -8.68 -9.30
CA VAL A 28 -8.99 -8.60 -8.06
C VAL A 28 -7.59 -8.07 -8.34
N ALA A 29 -6.92 -8.56 -9.40
CA ALA A 29 -5.60 -8.10 -9.80
C ALA A 29 -5.62 -6.62 -10.19
N ALA A 30 -6.61 -6.18 -10.96
CA ALA A 30 -6.75 -4.80 -11.41
C ALA A 30 -6.94 -3.83 -10.22
N GLN A 31 -7.78 -4.18 -9.25
CA GLN A 31 -7.99 -3.37 -8.06
C GLN A 31 -6.77 -3.40 -7.14
N LEU A 32 -6.15 -4.58 -6.96
CA LEU A 32 -4.99 -4.77 -6.11
C LEU A 32 -3.81 -3.93 -6.57
N ILE A 33 -3.43 -4.02 -7.85
CA ILE A 33 -2.23 -3.33 -8.36
C ILE A 33 -2.40 -1.81 -8.34
N ARG A 34 -3.62 -1.31 -8.57
CA ARG A 34 -3.95 0.11 -8.43
C ARG A 34 -3.85 0.57 -6.98
N SER A 35 -4.46 -0.15 -6.05
CA SER A 35 -4.43 0.24 -4.63
C SER A 35 -3.01 0.18 -4.07
N VAL A 36 -2.21 -0.84 -4.41
CA VAL A 36 -0.81 -0.93 -3.97
C VAL A 36 0.03 0.21 -4.56
N GLY A 37 -0.12 0.51 -5.87
CA GLY A 37 0.60 1.62 -6.51
C GLY A 37 0.22 2.99 -5.95
N ALA A 38 -1.03 3.17 -5.52
CA ALA A 38 -1.48 4.41 -4.90
C ALA A 38 -0.80 4.69 -3.54
N ILE A 39 -0.25 3.67 -2.87
CA ILE A 39 0.50 3.85 -1.63
C ILE A 39 1.75 4.69 -1.89
N SER A 40 2.64 4.28 -2.80
CA SER A 40 3.87 5.02 -3.11
C SER A 40 3.56 6.37 -3.76
N ALA A 41 2.61 6.43 -4.68
CA ALA A 41 2.21 7.66 -5.36
C ALA A 41 1.76 8.75 -4.37
N ASN A 42 0.95 8.41 -3.36
CA ASN A 42 0.56 9.38 -2.34
C ASN A 42 1.73 9.80 -1.43
N ILE A 43 2.71 8.92 -1.18
CA ILE A 43 3.90 9.26 -0.41
C ILE A 43 4.78 10.25 -1.19
N GLU A 44 4.99 10.00 -2.49
CA GLU A 44 5.73 10.87 -3.42
C GLU A 44 5.07 12.25 -3.51
N GLU A 45 3.76 12.27 -3.79
CA GLU A 45 3.03 13.53 -3.90
C GLU A 45 3.04 14.31 -2.58
N GLY A 46 2.85 13.61 -1.46
CA GLY A 46 2.92 14.21 -0.14
C GLY A 46 4.29 14.83 0.16
N TYR A 47 5.37 14.15 -0.22
CA TYR A 47 6.73 14.64 -0.04
C TYR A 47 7.00 15.90 -0.88
N GLY A 48 6.50 15.94 -2.12
CA GLY A 48 6.62 17.11 -3.00
C GLY A 48 5.89 18.36 -2.51
N ARG A 49 4.93 18.21 -1.57
CA ARG A 49 4.16 19.32 -0.97
C ARG A 49 4.79 19.90 0.31
N GLY A 50 5.96 19.41 0.72
CA GLY A 50 6.66 19.88 1.92
C GLY A 50 6.17 19.25 3.22
N TYR A 51 6.36 19.92 4.35
CA TYR A 51 6.03 19.39 5.69
C TYR A 51 4.69 19.93 6.21
N GLY A 52 4.06 19.19 7.12
CA GLY A 52 2.85 19.65 7.81
C GLY A 52 1.57 18.96 7.36
N LYS A 53 0.46 19.71 7.39
CA LYS A 53 -0.91 19.16 7.23
C LYS A 53 -1.12 18.50 5.87
N ASP A 54 -0.55 19.04 4.80
CA ASP A 54 -0.70 18.53 3.45
C ASP A 54 0.01 17.18 3.28
N TYR A 55 1.23 17.07 3.78
CA TYR A 55 1.93 15.77 3.79
C TYR A 55 1.19 14.77 4.69
N ALA A 56 0.73 15.19 5.86
CA ALA A 56 -0.06 14.34 6.74
C ALA A 56 -1.35 13.82 6.09
N TYR A 57 -2.00 14.64 5.27
CA TYR A 57 -3.20 14.25 4.52
C TYR A 57 -2.87 13.18 3.48
N ARG A 58 -1.83 13.38 2.67
CA ARG A 58 -1.38 12.39 1.68
C ARG A 58 -0.95 11.07 2.30
N LEU A 59 -0.22 11.10 3.42
CA LEU A 59 0.12 9.90 4.18
C LEU A 59 -1.11 9.16 4.72
N ARG A 60 -2.20 9.88 5.05
CA ARG A 60 -3.47 9.26 5.46
C ARG A 60 -4.15 8.54 4.29
N ILE A 61 -4.10 9.10 3.09
CA ILE A 61 -4.59 8.41 1.88
C ILE A 61 -3.77 7.14 1.65
N ALA A 62 -2.43 7.23 1.68
CA ALA A 62 -1.55 6.06 1.56
C ALA A 62 -1.85 4.97 2.62
N GLN A 63 -2.24 5.36 3.83
CA GLN A 63 -2.69 4.41 4.86
C GLN A 63 -4.02 3.74 4.50
N GLY A 64 -4.97 4.48 3.92
CA GLY A 64 -6.23 3.94 3.40
C GLY A 64 -5.95 2.88 2.32
N GLU A 65 -5.13 3.23 1.34
CA GLU A 65 -4.71 2.34 0.25
C GLU A 65 -4.02 1.07 0.75
N ALA A 66 -3.12 1.19 1.74
CA ALA A 66 -2.49 0.01 2.34
C ALA A 66 -3.50 -0.91 3.05
N ARG A 67 -4.54 -0.36 3.68
CA ARG A 67 -5.60 -1.17 4.30
C ARG A 67 -6.50 -1.82 3.25
N GLU A 68 -6.82 -1.10 2.18
CA GLU A 68 -7.60 -1.63 1.07
C GLU A 68 -6.85 -2.76 0.34
N SER A 69 -5.56 -2.55 0.06
CA SER A 69 -4.66 -3.55 -0.52
C SER A 69 -4.66 -4.87 0.26
N ARG A 70 -4.66 -4.81 1.60
CA ARG A 70 -4.82 -6.03 2.45
C ARG A 70 -6.14 -6.74 2.18
N GLY A 71 -7.22 -5.98 2.02
CA GLY A 71 -8.54 -6.50 1.65
C GLY A 71 -8.53 -7.20 0.29
N TRP A 72 -7.86 -6.62 -0.71
CA TRP A 72 -7.71 -7.23 -2.03
C TRP A 72 -6.90 -8.53 -2.01
N TYR A 73 -5.77 -8.56 -1.30
CA TYR A 73 -5.02 -9.80 -1.06
C TYR A 73 -5.89 -10.87 -0.39
N TRP A 74 -6.70 -10.51 0.60
CA TRP A 74 -7.60 -11.45 1.27
C TRP A 74 -8.71 -11.99 0.34
N ARG A 75 -9.26 -11.15 -0.54
CA ARG A 75 -10.25 -11.58 -1.54
C ARG A 75 -9.62 -12.49 -2.59
N GLY A 76 -8.37 -12.23 -3.00
CA GLY A 76 -7.60 -13.02 -3.94
C GLY A 76 -6.97 -14.30 -3.36
N ARG A 77 -7.03 -14.51 -2.04
CA ARG A 77 -6.27 -15.57 -1.32
C ARG A 77 -6.40 -17.00 -1.86
N LYS A 78 -7.51 -17.31 -2.54
CA LYS A 78 -7.73 -18.66 -3.12
C LYS A 78 -6.88 -18.93 -4.36
N LEU A 79 -6.32 -17.89 -4.95
CA LEU A 79 -5.51 -17.93 -6.17
C LEU A 79 -4.02 -17.66 -5.90
N LEU A 80 -3.63 -17.50 -4.63
CA LEU A 80 -2.26 -17.19 -4.22
C LEU A 80 -1.72 -18.31 -3.32
N PRO A 81 -0.41 -18.62 -3.40
CA PRO A 81 0.24 -19.44 -2.39
C PRO A 81 0.11 -18.85 -0.99
N ALA A 82 0.01 -19.70 0.03
CA ALA A 82 -0.26 -19.26 1.40
C ALA A 82 0.90 -18.40 1.96
N GLU A 83 2.13 -18.78 1.64
CA GLU A 83 3.36 -18.08 2.00
C GLU A 83 3.46 -16.70 1.35
N VAL A 84 3.02 -16.57 0.09
CA VAL A 84 2.95 -15.28 -0.61
C VAL A 84 1.96 -14.37 0.10
N LEU A 85 0.75 -14.87 0.37
CA LEU A 85 -0.28 -14.12 1.07
C LEU A 85 0.19 -13.66 2.46
N ASP A 86 0.74 -14.57 3.27
CA ASP A 86 1.22 -14.27 4.62
C ASP A 86 2.29 -13.18 4.59
N HIS A 87 3.28 -13.31 3.70
CA HIS A 87 4.31 -12.29 3.51
C HIS A 87 3.71 -10.93 3.14
N ARG A 88 2.77 -10.88 2.19
CA ARG A 88 2.20 -9.59 1.73
C ARG A 88 1.37 -8.93 2.81
N LEU A 89 0.59 -9.69 3.56
CA LEU A 89 -0.21 -9.18 4.68
C LEU A 89 0.68 -8.64 5.82
N LYS A 90 1.81 -9.30 6.11
CA LYS A 90 2.82 -8.82 7.06
C LYS A 90 3.47 -7.53 6.57
N LEU A 91 3.96 -7.50 5.33
CA LEU A 91 4.60 -6.32 4.74
C LEU A 91 3.65 -5.11 4.71
N LEU A 92 2.39 -5.30 4.34
CA LEU A 92 1.37 -4.25 4.39
C LEU A 92 1.11 -3.77 5.82
N SER A 93 1.10 -4.67 6.81
CA SER A 93 0.95 -4.30 8.22
C SER A 93 2.13 -3.47 8.72
N GLU A 94 3.36 -3.80 8.32
CA GLU A 94 4.54 -2.99 8.59
C GLU A 94 4.45 -1.60 7.96
N ILE A 95 4.02 -1.51 6.70
CA ILE A 95 3.83 -0.21 6.01
C ILE A 95 2.82 0.65 6.77
N VAL A 96 1.68 0.07 7.17
CA VAL A 96 0.68 0.78 7.99
C VAL A 96 1.27 1.23 9.34
N ALA A 97 2.04 0.37 10.01
CA ALA A 97 2.70 0.71 11.26
C ALA A 97 3.71 1.85 11.11
N MET A 98 4.40 1.95 9.97
CA MET A 98 5.29 3.08 9.66
C MET A 98 4.53 4.37 9.31
N LEU A 99 3.39 4.27 8.64
CA LEU A 99 2.57 5.42 8.26
C LEU A 99 1.98 6.14 9.49
N VAL A 100 1.47 5.40 10.48
CA VAL A 100 0.81 5.95 11.68
C VAL A 100 1.66 7.03 12.42
N PRO A 101 2.90 6.75 12.86
CA PRO A 101 3.70 7.75 13.57
C PRO A 101 4.13 8.91 12.67
N ASN A 102 4.35 8.67 11.37
CA ASN A 102 4.70 9.73 10.42
C ASN A 102 3.53 10.70 10.19
N ILE A 103 2.29 10.18 10.06
CA ILE A 103 1.08 11.02 10.00
C ILE A 103 0.99 11.88 11.26
N LYS A 104 1.15 11.29 12.45
CA LYS A 104 1.10 12.02 13.72
C LYS A 104 2.18 13.10 13.79
N LYS A 105 3.41 12.80 13.38
CA LYS A 105 4.52 13.76 13.32
C LYS A 105 4.19 14.93 12.39
N GLN A 106 3.71 14.66 11.19
CA GLN A 106 3.39 15.72 10.22
C GLN A 106 2.18 16.57 10.65
N ARG A 107 1.17 15.99 11.30
CA ARG A 107 0.04 16.76 11.88
C ARG A 107 0.47 17.76 12.94
N ASN A 108 1.51 17.42 13.70
CA ASN A 108 2.04 18.25 14.79
C ASN A 108 3.27 19.06 14.37
N TYR A 109 3.61 19.06 13.07
CA TYR A 109 4.74 19.81 12.57
C TYR A 109 4.51 21.31 12.79
N LYS A 110 5.48 21.97 13.42
CA LYS A 110 5.56 23.41 13.53
C LYS A 110 6.78 23.84 12.73
N SER A 111 6.62 24.79 11.81
CA SER A 111 7.80 25.47 11.26
C SER A 111 8.54 26.12 12.42
N LYS A 112 9.87 25.98 12.41
CA LYS A 112 10.71 26.89 13.18
C LYS A 112 10.55 28.31 12.63
#